data_AF-A0A663M6N1-F1
#
_entry.id   AF-A0A663M6N1-F1
#
_cell.length_a   1.000
_cell.length_b   1.000
_cell.length_c   1.000
_cell.angle_alpha   90.00
_cell.angle_beta   90.00
_cell.angle_gamma   90.00
#
_symmetry.space_group_name_H-M   'P 1'
#
loop_
_entity.id
_entity.type
_entity.pdbx_description
1 polymer ?
#
loop_
_entity_poly.entity_id
_entity_poly.type
_entity_poly.pdbx_seq_one_letter_code
_entity_poly.pdbx_strand_id
1 'polypeptide(L)'
;MIRYQLSSEAAKRLAECVKQVITKEYELFDFRRTEVPPLLLILDRSDDAITPLLNQWTYQAMVHELLGINNNRIDLSRVPGISKDLREVVLSAENDEFYANLRCLSLATLESFNGLFGVREPVALVSPLQAFVENYPQFKKMSGTVSKHVTVVGELSRLVGERNLLEVSEVEQELACQNDHSSALQNVRRLLQNPRVSELDAARLVMLYALHYERHSSASLPGLLADLKSRGVSEKYRKLVSAVVEYGGKRIRGSDLFSPKDAVAITKQFLKGLKGVENVYTQHQPLLHETLDQLIKGKLKDSQYPYLGPNTLRDRPQDIIVFIIGGATYEEALTVYNLNRTNSGVRIVLGGTTIHNTKR
;
A
#
# COMPACT_ATOMS: atom_id res chain seq x y z
N MET A 1 -13.82 -0.54 23.33
CA MET A 1 -14.84 0.13 22.49
C MET A 1 -14.75 -0.43 21.07
N ILE A 2 -15.85 -0.52 20.33
CA ILE A 2 -15.85 -0.97 18.94
C ILE A 2 -16.50 0.11 18.07
N ARG A 3 -15.81 0.54 17.01
CA ARG A 3 -16.34 1.34 15.91
C ARG A 3 -16.24 0.53 14.63
N TYR A 4 -17.17 0.73 13.70
CA TYR A 4 -17.19 0.02 12.43
C TYR A 4 -17.60 0.95 11.30
N GLN A 5 -17.16 0.64 10.09
CA GLN A 5 -17.58 1.36 8.88
C GLN A 5 -19.05 1.09 8.57
N LEU A 6 -19.90 2.12 8.62
CA LEU A 6 -21.35 2.00 8.47
C LEU A 6 -21.78 1.50 7.08
N SER A 7 -21.02 1.85 6.03
CA SER A 7 -21.32 1.41 4.66
C SER A 7 -21.07 -0.09 4.43
N SER A 8 -20.43 -0.79 5.37
CA SER A 8 -20.17 -2.23 5.27
C SER A 8 -21.03 -3.02 6.25
N GLU A 9 -21.97 -3.79 5.71
CA GLU A 9 -22.76 -4.75 6.48
C GLU A 9 -21.87 -5.84 7.11
N ALA A 10 -20.80 -6.24 6.41
CA ALA A 10 -19.83 -7.18 6.94
C ALA A 10 -19.08 -6.62 8.17
N ALA A 11 -18.70 -5.33 8.14
CA ALA A 11 -18.07 -4.65 9.26
C ALA A 11 -18.99 -4.57 10.48
N LYS A 12 -20.26 -4.22 10.26
CA LYS A 12 -21.28 -4.20 11.32
C LYS A 12 -21.49 -5.59 11.93
N ARG A 13 -21.70 -6.61 11.10
CA ARG A 13 -21.89 -7.98 11.55
C ARG A 13 -20.69 -8.50 12.34
N LEU A 14 -19.47 -8.22 11.86
CA LEU A 14 -18.25 -8.59 12.59
C LEU A 14 -18.16 -7.88 13.94
N ALA A 15 -18.49 -6.58 14.00
CA ALA A 15 -18.54 -5.83 15.25
C ALA A 15 -19.50 -6.46 16.26
N GLU A 16 -20.71 -6.81 15.83
CA GLU A 16 -21.74 -7.47 16.64
C GLU A 16 -21.27 -8.85 17.13
N CYS A 17 -20.70 -9.68 16.24
CA CYS A 17 -20.17 -10.99 16.62
C CYS A 17 -19.01 -10.90 17.63
N VAL A 18 -18.07 -9.97 17.43
CA VAL A 18 -16.99 -9.73 18.39
C VAL A 18 -17.56 -9.33 19.75
N LYS A 19 -18.56 -8.44 19.78
CA LYS A 19 -19.22 -8.04 21.03
C LYS A 19 -19.92 -9.20 21.70
N GLN A 20 -20.61 -10.04 20.95
CA GLN A 20 -21.26 -11.25 21.46
C GLN A 20 -20.25 -12.22 22.09
N VAL A 21 -19.11 -12.47 21.43
CA VAL A 21 -18.05 -13.32 21.97
C VAL A 21 -17.48 -12.74 23.27
N ILE A 22 -17.16 -11.44 23.29
CA ILE A 22 -16.66 -10.77 24.51
C ILE A 22 -17.67 -10.88 25.66
N THR A 23 -18.97 -10.73 25.38
CA THR A 23 -20.00 -10.83 26.41
C THR A 23 -20.22 -12.26 26.88
N LYS A 24 -20.18 -13.25 25.98
CA LYS A 24 -20.38 -14.66 26.31
C LYS A 24 -19.19 -15.21 27.12
N GLU A 25 -17.97 -14.88 26.71
CA GLU A 25 -16.73 -15.38 27.29
C GLU A 25 -16.12 -14.35 28.26
N TYR A 26 -16.94 -13.62 29.02
CA TYR A 26 -16.52 -12.42 29.76
C TYR A 26 -15.32 -12.66 30.70
N GLU A 27 -15.19 -13.86 31.28
CA GLU A 27 -14.09 -14.24 32.18
C GLU A 27 -12.72 -14.19 31.48
N LEU A 28 -12.67 -14.50 30.18
CA LEU A 28 -11.44 -14.37 29.36
C LEU A 28 -11.09 -12.91 29.06
N PHE A 29 -12.04 -11.99 29.25
CA PHE A 29 -11.91 -10.57 28.98
C PHE A 29 -11.94 -9.69 30.25
N ASP A 30 -11.86 -10.30 31.44
CA ASP A 30 -11.77 -9.57 32.72
C ASP A 30 -10.34 -9.02 32.94
N PHE A 31 -9.93 -8.15 32.02
CA PHE A 31 -8.64 -7.47 32.09
C PHE A 31 -8.70 -6.29 33.07
N ARG A 32 -7.53 -5.90 33.58
CA ARG A 32 -7.40 -4.68 34.36
C ARG A 32 -7.95 -3.49 33.58
N ARG A 33 -8.91 -2.78 34.20
CA ARG A 33 -9.50 -1.58 33.60
C ARG A 33 -8.44 -0.50 33.41
N THR A 34 -8.39 0.05 32.20
CA THR A 34 -7.59 1.22 31.85
C THR A 34 -8.42 2.50 31.99
N GLU A 35 -7.78 3.65 32.17
CA GLU A 35 -8.47 4.95 32.19
C GLU A 35 -9.17 5.21 30.86
N VAL A 36 -8.48 4.94 29.75
CA VAL A 36 -9.02 5.01 28.39
C VAL A 36 -9.17 3.59 27.84
N PRO A 37 -10.39 3.11 27.54
CA PRO A 37 -10.58 1.77 26.98
C PRO A 37 -10.00 1.67 25.55
N PRO A 38 -9.40 0.54 25.16
CA PRO A 38 -8.89 0.33 23.80
C PRO A 38 -10.04 0.36 22.79
N LEU A 39 -9.73 0.78 21.56
CA LEU A 39 -10.69 0.93 20.47
C LEU A 39 -10.39 -0.04 19.34
N LEU A 40 -11.35 -0.88 18.99
CA LEU A 40 -11.35 -1.70 17.78
C LEU A 40 -12.07 -0.93 16.67
N LEU A 41 -11.39 -0.67 15.56
CA LEU A 41 -11.93 -0.08 14.34
C LEU A 41 -12.01 -1.14 13.25
N ILE A 42 -13.22 -1.46 12.79
CA ILE A 42 -13.45 -2.45 11.73
C ILE A 42 -13.77 -1.73 10.43
N LEU A 43 -12.98 -2.00 9.40
CA LEU A 43 -13.06 -1.40 8.07
C LEU A 43 -13.27 -2.48 7.00
N ASP A 44 -13.67 -2.06 5.80
CA ASP A 44 -13.87 -2.95 4.65
C ASP A 44 -13.01 -2.48 3.47
N ARG A 45 -12.27 -3.43 2.87
CA ARG A 45 -11.39 -3.17 1.73
C ARG A 45 -12.14 -2.59 0.53
N SER A 46 -13.44 -2.85 0.40
CA SER A 46 -14.26 -2.27 -0.68
C SER A 46 -14.30 -0.73 -0.66
N ASP A 47 -14.02 -0.07 0.49
CA ASP A 47 -14.00 1.39 0.56
C ASP A 47 -12.75 2.01 -0.09
N ASP A 48 -11.64 1.24 -0.12
CA ASP A 48 -10.36 1.62 -0.72
C ASP A 48 -9.77 0.47 -1.56
N ALA A 49 -10.28 0.36 -2.78
CA ALA A 49 -9.78 -0.55 -3.80
C ALA A 49 -8.56 0.01 -4.57
N ILE A 50 -8.12 1.24 -4.28
CA ILE A 50 -7.00 1.89 -4.98
C ILE A 50 -5.67 1.44 -4.38
N THR A 51 -5.53 1.58 -3.06
CA THR A 51 -4.30 1.20 -2.33
C THR A 51 -3.71 -0.16 -2.73
N PRO A 52 -4.48 -1.27 -2.81
CA PRO A 52 -3.90 -2.57 -3.17
C PRO A 52 -3.48 -2.70 -4.64
N LEU A 53 -3.88 -1.77 -5.52
CA LEU A 53 -3.57 -1.82 -6.95
C LEU A 53 -2.28 -1.07 -7.32
N LEU A 54 -1.76 -0.19 -6.45
CA LEU A 54 -0.64 0.67 -6.79
C LEU A 54 0.70 -0.06 -6.68
N ASN A 55 1.62 0.19 -7.62
CA ASN A 55 3.02 -0.18 -7.42
C ASN A 55 3.57 0.48 -6.16
N GLN A 56 4.45 -0.26 -5.48
CA GLN A 56 4.97 0.12 -4.18
C GLN A 56 6.47 0.38 -4.26
N TRP A 57 6.92 1.43 -3.57
CA TRP A 57 8.31 1.88 -3.62
C TRP A 57 9.01 1.89 -2.27
N THR A 58 8.39 1.30 -1.25
CA THR A 58 9.06 0.98 0.01
C THR A 58 9.50 -0.47 0.06
N TYR A 59 10.61 -0.75 0.72
CA TYR A 59 11.28 -2.06 0.58
C TYR A 59 10.35 -3.25 0.81
N GLN A 60 9.66 -3.32 1.96
CA GLN A 60 8.78 -4.44 2.26
C GLN A 60 7.58 -4.53 1.30
N ALA A 61 6.95 -3.40 0.98
CA ALA A 61 5.79 -3.35 0.12
C ALA A 61 6.14 -3.73 -1.33
N MET A 62 7.27 -3.25 -1.84
CA MET A 62 7.76 -3.58 -3.18
C MET A 62 8.16 -5.05 -3.31
N VAL A 63 8.82 -5.61 -2.28
CA VAL A 63 9.12 -7.05 -2.25
C VAL A 63 7.84 -7.86 -2.31
N HIS A 64 6.82 -7.50 -1.53
CA HIS A 64 5.55 -8.21 -1.57
C HIS A 64 4.82 -8.04 -2.91
N GLU A 65 4.90 -6.85 -3.53
CA GLU A 65 4.28 -6.55 -4.82
C GLU A 65 4.91 -7.34 -5.97
N LEU A 66 6.25 -7.42 -6.03
CA LEU A 66 6.96 -8.00 -7.18
C LEU A 66 7.35 -9.47 -6.98
N LEU A 67 7.67 -9.87 -5.76
CA LEU A 67 8.19 -11.22 -5.44
C LEU A 67 7.23 -12.04 -4.59
N GLY A 68 6.31 -11.38 -3.88
CA GLY A 68 5.35 -12.04 -3.00
C GLY A 68 6.00 -12.53 -1.71
N ILE A 69 5.58 -11.96 -0.58
CA ILE A 69 5.94 -12.44 0.75
C ILE A 69 4.84 -13.39 1.23
N ASN A 70 5.19 -14.65 1.49
CA ASN A 70 4.30 -15.64 2.06
C ASN A 70 4.92 -16.22 3.34
N ASN A 71 4.29 -16.01 4.49
CA ASN A 71 4.81 -16.45 5.79
C ASN A 71 6.29 -16.05 6.01
N ASN A 72 6.59 -14.76 5.75
CA ASN A 72 7.94 -14.19 5.85
C ASN A 72 8.98 -14.81 4.90
N ARG A 73 8.56 -15.52 3.85
CA ARG A 73 9.43 -16.11 2.82
C ARG A 73 9.15 -15.53 1.46
N ILE A 74 10.20 -15.42 0.65
CA ILE A 74 10.12 -15.08 -0.78
C ILE A 74 10.80 -16.17 -1.59
N ASP A 75 10.29 -16.42 -2.79
CA ASP A 75 10.84 -17.39 -3.74
C ASP A 75 11.64 -16.65 -4.83
N LEU A 76 12.94 -16.91 -4.87
CA LEU A 76 13.87 -16.39 -5.87
C LEU A 76 14.31 -17.48 -6.86
N SER A 77 13.68 -18.66 -6.87
CA SER A 77 14.06 -19.77 -7.75
C SER A 77 14.01 -19.44 -9.24
N ARG A 78 13.23 -18.42 -9.62
CA ARG A 78 13.08 -17.92 -11.00
C ARG A 78 14.12 -16.86 -11.38
N VAL A 79 14.93 -16.41 -10.44
CA VAL A 79 15.98 -15.40 -10.68
C VAL A 79 17.13 -16.06 -11.46
N PRO A 80 17.52 -15.51 -12.63
CA PRO A 80 18.61 -16.07 -13.44
C PRO A 80 19.92 -16.13 -12.65
N GLY A 81 20.58 -17.31 -12.65
CA GLY A 81 21.88 -17.49 -12.00
C GLY A 81 21.86 -17.53 -10.47
N ILE A 82 20.68 -17.66 -9.83
CA ILE A 82 20.55 -17.72 -8.38
C ILE A 82 21.27 -18.95 -7.79
N SER A 83 22.02 -18.75 -6.70
CA SER A 83 22.61 -19.85 -5.96
C SER A 83 21.53 -20.71 -5.28
N LYS A 84 21.82 -21.99 -5.06
CA LYS A 84 20.85 -22.91 -4.42
C LYS A 84 20.41 -22.40 -3.04
N ASP A 85 21.33 -21.81 -2.29
CA ASP A 85 21.10 -21.32 -0.92
C ASP A 85 20.26 -20.04 -0.86
N LEU A 86 20.09 -19.33 -1.99
CA LEU A 86 19.29 -18.11 -2.07
C LEU A 86 17.96 -18.30 -2.79
N ARG A 87 17.58 -19.54 -3.16
CA ARG A 87 16.29 -19.81 -3.81
C ARG A 87 15.09 -19.45 -2.96
N GLU A 88 15.21 -19.56 -1.65
CA GLU A 88 14.20 -19.10 -0.70
C GLU A 88 14.86 -18.21 0.34
N VAL A 89 14.28 -17.04 0.57
CA VAL A 89 14.83 -16.06 1.51
C VAL A 89 13.80 -15.73 2.59
N VAL A 90 14.24 -15.77 3.86
CA VAL A 90 13.43 -15.38 5.02
C VAL A 90 13.64 -13.89 5.34
N LEU A 91 12.52 -13.17 5.48
CA LEU A 91 12.43 -11.75 5.82
C LEU A 91 11.69 -11.59 7.16
N SER A 92 12.43 -11.55 8.27
CA SER A 92 11.87 -11.38 9.62
C SER A 92 12.52 -10.19 10.32
N ALA A 93 11.73 -9.17 10.66
CA ALA A 93 12.25 -7.99 11.35
C ALA A 93 12.70 -8.27 12.79
N GLU A 94 12.28 -9.40 13.37
CA GLU A 94 12.68 -9.80 14.73
C GLU A 94 14.08 -10.41 14.76
N ASN A 95 14.46 -11.11 13.69
CA ASN A 95 15.73 -11.86 13.60
C ASN A 95 16.74 -11.19 12.65
N ASP A 96 16.35 -10.09 12.01
CA ASP A 96 17.12 -9.38 11.01
C ASP A 96 16.99 -7.87 11.21
N GLU A 97 17.93 -7.31 11.95
CA GLU A 97 18.00 -5.88 12.23
C GLU A 97 18.19 -5.04 10.96
N PHE A 98 18.90 -5.58 9.96
CA PHE A 98 19.09 -4.90 8.69
C PHE A 98 17.74 -4.77 7.97
N TYR A 99 16.97 -5.86 7.87
CA TYR A 99 15.62 -5.82 7.34
C TYR A 99 14.69 -4.90 8.15
N ALA A 100 14.76 -4.95 9.49
CA ALA A 100 13.93 -4.12 10.37
C ALA A 100 14.12 -2.62 10.11
N ASN A 101 15.36 -2.20 9.84
CA ASN A 101 15.72 -0.83 9.50
C ASN A 101 15.35 -0.46 8.05
N LEU A 102 15.46 -1.41 7.11
CA LEU A 102 15.16 -1.16 5.70
C LEU A 102 13.66 -1.18 5.35
N ARG A 103 12.85 -1.98 6.04
CA ARG A 103 11.47 -2.33 5.62
C ARG A 103 10.58 -1.14 5.26
N CYS A 104 10.72 -0.02 5.97
CA CYS A 104 9.89 1.17 5.85
C CYS A 104 10.52 2.29 4.99
N LEU A 105 11.72 2.06 4.43
CA LEU A 105 12.41 3.06 3.63
C LEU A 105 11.93 3.02 2.18
N SER A 106 11.76 4.20 1.59
CA SER A 106 11.51 4.32 0.15
C SER A 106 12.80 4.07 -0.64
N LEU A 107 12.68 3.56 -1.87
CA LEU A 107 13.81 3.37 -2.77
C LEU A 107 14.59 4.66 -3.05
N ALA A 108 13.92 5.79 -3.18
CA ALA A 108 14.57 7.11 -3.28
C ALA A 108 15.38 7.45 -2.01
N THR A 109 14.93 7.00 -0.84
CA THR A 109 15.69 7.10 0.42
C THR A 109 16.81 6.06 0.49
N LEU A 110 16.67 4.90 -0.14
CA LEU A 110 17.73 3.89 -0.30
C LEU A 110 18.88 4.41 -1.18
N GLU A 111 18.60 5.23 -2.19
CA GLU A 111 19.62 5.94 -2.97
C GLU A 111 20.37 6.97 -2.12
N SER A 112 19.66 7.66 -1.21
CA SER A 112 20.26 8.57 -0.22
C SER A 112 21.01 7.83 0.91
N PHE A 113 20.78 6.53 1.07
CA PHE A 113 21.40 5.65 2.07
C PHE A 113 22.90 5.43 1.82
N ASN A 114 23.42 5.86 0.67
CA ASN A 114 24.85 6.07 0.41
C ASN A 114 25.54 6.86 1.54
N GLY A 115 24.82 7.79 2.20
CA GLY A 115 25.36 8.63 3.27
C GLY A 115 25.54 7.95 4.64
N LEU A 116 24.79 6.89 4.96
CA LEU A 116 24.92 6.16 6.24
C LEU A 116 26.14 5.23 6.27
N PHE A 117 26.68 4.90 5.10
CA PHE A 117 27.84 4.01 4.92
C PHE A 117 29.07 4.74 4.34
N GLY A 118 29.05 6.09 4.30
CA GLY A 118 30.23 6.92 4.03
C GLY A 118 30.52 7.24 2.55
N VAL A 119 29.53 7.27 1.65
CA VAL A 119 29.76 7.60 0.23
C VAL A 119 28.95 8.83 -0.21
N ARG A 120 29.62 9.76 -0.91
CA ARG A 120 29.12 11.09 -1.30
C ARG A 120 29.04 11.25 -2.83
N GLU A 121 28.14 10.59 -3.53
CA GLU A 121 27.78 11.01 -4.90
C GLU A 121 26.28 10.81 -5.23
N PRO A 122 25.67 11.74 -5.98
CA PRO A 122 24.26 11.66 -6.41
C PRO A 122 24.13 10.80 -7.67
N VAL A 123 23.36 9.72 -7.62
CA VAL A 123 23.14 8.82 -8.77
C VAL A 123 21.65 8.82 -9.14
N ALA A 124 21.34 9.09 -10.41
CA ALA A 124 19.97 9.14 -10.94
C ALA A 124 19.35 7.75 -11.13
N LEU A 125 18.03 7.69 -10.89
CA LEU A 125 17.11 6.58 -10.55
C LEU A 125 17.10 5.25 -11.35
N VAL A 126 18.00 5.02 -12.29
CA VAL A 126 18.08 3.75 -13.06
C VAL A 126 19.44 3.05 -12.88
N SER A 127 20.47 3.82 -12.54
CA SER A 127 21.82 3.33 -12.23
C SER A 127 22.08 2.86 -10.77
N PRO A 128 21.33 3.25 -9.70
CA PRO A 128 21.80 3.04 -8.32
C PRO A 128 21.74 1.60 -7.82
N LEU A 129 20.81 0.76 -8.29
CA LEU A 129 20.65 -0.59 -7.75
C LEU A 129 21.66 -1.59 -8.35
N GLN A 130 21.97 -1.46 -9.64
CA GLN A 130 23.11 -2.14 -10.27
C GLN A 130 24.43 -1.59 -9.73
N ALA A 131 24.59 -0.26 -9.63
CA ALA A 131 25.77 0.36 -9.04
C ALA A 131 25.97 -0.02 -7.56
N PHE A 132 24.91 -0.22 -6.77
CA PHE A 132 25.01 -0.70 -5.38
C PHE A 132 25.56 -2.12 -5.30
N VAL A 133 25.21 -2.98 -6.26
CA VAL A 133 25.71 -4.36 -6.36
C VAL A 133 27.13 -4.41 -6.94
N GLU A 134 27.45 -3.53 -7.90
CA GLU A 134 28.72 -3.49 -8.64
C GLU A 134 29.82 -2.68 -7.92
N ASN A 135 29.50 -1.54 -7.30
CA ASN A 135 30.47 -0.66 -6.64
C ASN A 135 30.88 -1.13 -5.23
N TYR A 136 30.28 -2.20 -4.71
CA TYR A 136 30.63 -2.69 -3.37
C TYR A 136 30.88 -4.21 -3.30
N PRO A 137 31.92 -4.74 -4.00
CA PRO A 137 32.34 -6.13 -3.89
C PRO A 137 32.68 -6.56 -2.45
N GLN A 138 33.02 -5.62 -1.56
CA GLN A 138 33.23 -5.91 -0.13
C GLN A 138 31.99 -6.42 0.60
N PHE A 139 30.76 -6.11 0.16
CA PHE A 139 29.54 -6.66 0.79
C PHE A 139 29.28 -8.12 0.43
N LYS A 140 29.82 -8.63 -0.70
CA LYS A 140 29.88 -10.07 -0.96
C LYS A 140 30.73 -10.81 0.07
N LYS A 141 31.58 -10.10 0.84
CA LYS A 141 32.42 -10.64 1.92
C LYS A 141 31.85 -10.41 3.33
N MET A 142 30.74 -9.68 3.49
CA MET A 142 30.06 -9.48 4.78
C MET A 142 28.94 -10.51 4.99
N SER A 143 28.59 -10.77 6.26
CA SER A 143 27.59 -11.72 6.76
C SER A 143 26.46 -12.07 5.78
N GLY A 144 26.04 -13.35 5.72
CA GLY A 144 25.00 -13.86 4.81
C GLY A 144 23.69 -13.05 4.81
N THR A 145 23.39 -12.35 5.90
CA THR A 145 22.26 -11.41 6.03
C THR A 145 22.32 -10.24 5.04
N VAL A 146 23.49 -9.64 4.79
CA VAL A 146 23.60 -8.52 3.84
C VAL A 146 23.51 -9.02 2.39
N SER A 147 24.17 -10.15 2.10
CA SER A 147 24.16 -10.75 0.76
C SER A 147 22.74 -11.06 0.26
N LYS A 148 21.85 -11.59 1.12
CA LYS A 148 20.47 -11.87 0.71
C LYS A 148 19.72 -10.60 0.29
N HIS A 149 19.87 -9.49 1.01
CA HIS A 149 19.15 -8.26 0.70
C HIS A 149 19.68 -7.59 -0.56
N VAL A 150 21.00 -7.65 -0.81
CA VAL A 150 21.61 -7.22 -2.08
C VAL A 150 21.00 -7.99 -3.25
N THR A 151 20.85 -9.32 -3.13
CA THR A 151 20.23 -10.16 -4.16
C THR A 151 18.77 -9.77 -4.41
N VAL A 152 17.99 -9.56 -3.34
CA VAL A 152 16.59 -9.12 -3.46
C VAL A 152 16.51 -7.78 -4.17
N VAL A 153 17.31 -6.79 -3.75
CA VAL A 153 17.34 -5.45 -4.38
C VAL A 153 17.72 -5.54 -5.86
N GLY A 154 18.71 -6.35 -6.20
CA GLY A 154 19.11 -6.57 -7.60
C GLY A 154 17.98 -7.14 -8.45
N GLU A 155 17.22 -8.10 -7.91
CA GLU A 155 16.06 -8.66 -8.60
C GLU A 155 14.91 -7.66 -8.74
N LEU A 156 14.61 -6.88 -7.70
CA LEU A 156 13.61 -5.80 -7.79
C LEU A 156 13.99 -4.80 -8.90
N SER A 157 15.27 -4.41 -8.98
CA SER A 157 15.77 -3.52 -10.04
C SER A 157 15.55 -4.10 -11.43
N ARG A 158 15.87 -5.39 -11.62
CA ARG A 158 15.69 -6.07 -12.90
C ARG A 158 14.22 -6.06 -13.32
N LEU A 159 13.32 -6.41 -12.41
CA LEU A 159 11.87 -6.43 -12.66
C LEU A 159 11.31 -5.04 -12.97
N VAL A 160 11.78 -3.99 -12.28
CA VAL A 160 11.39 -2.59 -12.56
C VAL A 160 11.79 -2.19 -13.98
N GLY A 161 13.03 -2.48 -14.39
CA GLY A 161 13.52 -2.15 -15.72
C GLY A 161 12.83 -2.94 -16.83
N GLU A 162 12.64 -4.24 -16.63
CA GLU A 162 12.01 -5.13 -17.63
C GLU A 162 10.55 -4.78 -17.90
N ARG A 163 9.80 -4.40 -16.85
CA ARG A 163 8.36 -4.12 -16.93
C ARG A 163 8.03 -2.63 -17.10
N ASN A 164 9.04 -1.77 -17.21
CA ASN A 164 8.89 -0.31 -17.29
C ASN A 164 8.08 0.29 -16.11
N LEU A 165 8.33 -0.19 -14.88
CA LEU A 165 7.45 0.11 -13.74
C LEU A 165 7.52 1.57 -13.27
N LEU A 166 8.57 2.31 -13.62
CA LEU A 166 8.66 3.74 -13.29
C LEU A 166 7.58 4.54 -14.02
N GLU A 167 7.50 4.41 -15.35
CA GLU A 167 6.46 5.10 -16.13
C GLU A 167 5.06 4.58 -15.80
N VAL A 168 4.91 3.27 -15.54
CA VAL A 168 3.63 2.71 -15.11
C VAL A 168 3.20 3.35 -13.78
N SER A 169 4.09 3.37 -12.79
CA SER A 169 3.79 3.94 -11.49
C SER A 169 3.52 5.45 -11.55
N GLU A 170 4.17 6.20 -12.41
CA GLU A 170 3.88 7.62 -12.59
C GLU A 170 2.42 7.84 -12.99
N VAL A 171 1.93 7.07 -13.96
CA VAL A 171 0.52 7.13 -14.40
C VAL A 171 -0.43 6.59 -13.32
N GLU A 172 -0.03 5.58 -12.56
CA GLU A 172 -0.82 5.12 -11.41
C GLU A 172 -0.99 6.22 -10.35
N GLN A 173 0.05 7.00 -10.08
CA GLN A 173 0.00 8.12 -9.12
C GLN A 173 -0.82 9.29 -9.67
N GLU A 174 -0.71 9.58 -10.98
CA GLU A 174 -1.61 10.53 -11.67
C GLU A 174 -3.07 10.11 -11.50
N LEU A 175 -3.39 8.84 -11.79
CA LEU A 175 -4.73 8.27 -11.66
C LEU A 175 -5.25 8.20 -10.22
N ALA A 176 -4.37 8.17 -9.22
CA ALA A 176 -4.79 8.09 -7.82
C ALA A 176 -4.95 9.48 -7.16
N CYS A 177 -4.18 10.47 -7.61
CA CYS A 177 -3.99 11.73 -6.90
C CYS A 177 -4.44 12.97 -7.68
N GLN A 178 -4.56 12.89 -9.00
CA GLN A 178 -4.82 14.04 -9.87
C GLN A 178 -6.21 13.98 -10.51
N ASN A 179 -6.68 15.12 -11.01
CA ASN A 179 -8.00 15.26 -11.63
C ASN A 179 -7.94 15.72 -13.10
N ASP A 180 -6.81 15.47 -13.78
CA ASP A 180 -6.68 15.72 -15.22
C ASP A 180 -7.04 14.47 -16.04
N HIS A 181 -8.33 14.35 -16.36
CA HIS A 181 -8.85 13.22 -17.13
C HIS A 181 -8.20 13.06 -18.52
N SER A 182 -7.90 14.18 -19.19
CA SER A 182 -7.42 14.15 -20.58
C SER A 182 -5.98 13.65 -20.64
N SER A 183 -5.12 14.18 -19.77
CA SER A 183 -3.74 13.70 -19.60
C SER A 183 -3.72 12.23 -19.19
N ALA A 184 -4.49 11.86 -18.15
CA ALA A 184 -4.53 10.49 -17.66
C ALA A 184 -4.97 9.49 -18.75
N LEU A 185 -6.02 9.81 -19.52
CA LEU A 185 -6.49 8.95 -20.62
C LEU A 185 -5.43 8.78 -21.72
N GLN A 186 -4.73 9.85 -22.09
CA GLN A 186 -3.66 9.80 -23.08
C GLN A 186 -2.49 8.95 -22.58
N ASN A 187 -2.09 9.13 -21.33
CA ASN A 187 -0.98 8.39 -20.71
C ASN A 187 -1.29 6.89 -20.56
N VAL A 188 -2.52 6.54 -20.15
CA VAL A 188 -2.95 5.14 -20.11
C VAL A 188 -2.86 4.51 -21.50
N ARG A 189 -3.42 5.16 -22.55
CA ARG A 189 -3.35 4.65 -23.93
C ARG A 189 -1.92 4.48 -24.42
N ARG A 190 -1.03 5.42 -24.12
CA ARG A 190 0.40 5.34 -24.45
C ARG A 190 1.03 4.08 -23.84
N LEU A 191 0.79 3.79 -22.57
CA LEU A 191 1.32 2.60 -21.90
C LEU A 191 0.66 1.30 -22.40
N LEU A 192 -0.61 1.34 -22.78
CA LEU A 192 -1.29 0.22 -23.43
C LEU A 192 -0.71 -0.13 -24.81
N GLN A 193 0.07 0.74 -25.44
CA GLN A 193 0.80 0.43 -26.68
C GLN A 193 2.23 -0.06 -26.44
N ASN A 194 2.78 0.12 -25.23
CA ASN A 194 4.16 -0.25 -24.92
C ASN A 194 4.28 -1.75 -24.62
N PRO A 195 5.01 -2.56 -25.42
CA PRO A 195 5.09 -4.01 -25.26
C PRO A 195 5.82 -4.48 -23.99
N ARG A 196 6.58 -3.61 -23.31
CA ARG A 196 7.26 -3.94 -22.04
C ARG A 196 6.30 -4.00 -20.84
N VAL A 197 5.15 -3.33 -20.93
CA VAL A 197 4.14 -3.34 -19.86
C VAL A 197 3.50 -4.73 -19.79
N SER A 198 3.41 -5.34 -18.60
CA SER A 198 2.79 -6.67 -18.50
C SER A 198 1.27 -6.61 -18.72
N GLU A 199 0.63 -7.75 -19.01
CA GLU A 199 -0.84 -7.82 -19.07
C GLU A 199 -1.51 -7.33 -17.79
N LEU A 200 -0.94 -7.69 -16.63
CA LEU A 200 -1.45 -7.30 -15.32
C LEU A 200 -1.33 -5.79 -15.11
N ASP A 201 -0.18 -5.20 -15.44
CA ASP A 201 0.06 -3.76 -15.30
C ASP A 201 -0.86 -2.96 -16.23
N ALA A 202 -1.06 -3.43 -17.46
CA ALA A 202 -2.00 -2.84 -18.42
C ALA A 202 -3.44 -2.88 -17.88
N ALA A 203 -3.90 -4.03 -17.38
CA ALA A 203 -5.23 -4.15 -16.80
C ALA A 203 -5.40 -3.30 -15.54
N ARG A 204 -4.36 -3.21 -14.71
CA ARG A 204 -4.30 -2.37 -13.50
C ARG A 204 -4.46 -0.88 -13.80
N LEU A 205 -3.77 -0.35 -14.80
CA LEU A 205 -3.97 1.03 -15.23
C LEU A 205 -5.43 1.31 -15.62
N VAL A 206 -6.07 0.37 -16.33
CA VAL A 206 -7.48 0.50 -16.71
C VAL A 206 -8.41 0.31 -15.50
N MET A 207 -8.08 -0.54 -14.54
CA MET A 207 -8.80 -0.68 -13.27
C MET A 207 -8.80 0.63 -12.47
N LEU A 208 -7.62 1.24 -12.29
CA LEU A 208 -7.47 2.53 -11.61
C LEU A 208 -8.25 3.64 -12.33
N TYR A 209 -8.12 3.71 -13.65
CA TYR A 209 -8.90 4.65 -14.47
C TYR A 209 -10.41 4.47 -14.30
N ALA A 210 -10.88 3.22 -14.31
CA ALA A 210 -12.30 2.89 -14.17
C ALA A 210 -12.84 3.30 -12.78
N LEU A 211 -12.05 3.11 -11.72
CA LEU A 211 -12.43 3.51 -10.36
C LEU A 211 -12.45 5.03 -10.17
N HIS A 212 -11.47 5.76 -10.73
CA HIS A 212 -11.38 7.22 -10.60
C HIS A 212 -12.43 7.94 -11.44
N TYR A 213 -12.52 7.59 -12.72
CA TYR A 213 -13.34 8.30 -13.70
C TYR A 213 -14.69 7.64 -13.99
N GLU A 214 -15.19 6.76 -13.11
CA GLU A 214 -16.46 6.02 -13.26
C GLU A 214 -17.63 6.91 -13.69
N ARG A 215 -17.70 8.14 -13.15
CA ARG A 215 -18.78 9.11 -13.38
C ARG A 215 -18.37 10.29 -14.26
N HIS A 216 -17.18 10.27 -14.85
CA HIS A 216 -16.72 11.37 -15.70
C HIS A 216 -17.47 11.34 -17.05
N SER A 217 -17.98 12.48 -17.50
CA SER A 217 -18.79 12.57 -18.72
C SER A 217 -18.07 12.09 -19.98
N SER A 218 -16.75 12.31 -20.04
CA SER A 218 -15.87 11.90 -21.13
C SER A 218 -15.13 10.58 -20.86
N ALA A 219 -15.55 9.79 -19.86
CA ALA A 219 -14.89 8.52 -19.54
C ALA A 219 -14.91 7.56 -20.75
N SER A 220 -13.75 6.99 -21.10
CA SER A 220 -13.60 6.15 -22.29
C SER A 220 -13.32 4.67 -21.93
N LEU A 221 -13.99 4.16 -20.90
CA LEU A 221 -13.77 2.79 -20.42
C LEU A 221 -14.00 1.71 -21.51
N PRO A 222 -15.07 1.77 -22.34
CA PRO A 222 -15.24 0.81 -23.44
C PRO A 222 -14.09 0.85 -24.45
N GLY A 223 -13.53 2.03 -24.71
CA GLY A 223 -12.37 2.21 -25.58
C GLY A 223 -11.13 1.54 -24.99
N LEU A 224 -10.84 1.78 -23.71
CA LEU A 224 -9.71 1.15 -23.02
C LEU A 224 -9.84 -0.39 -22.94
N LEU A 225 -11.06 -0.91 -22.77
CA LEU A 225 -11.31 -2.36 -22.84
C LEU A 225 -11.05 -2.94 -24.24
N ALA A 226 -11.38 -2.18 -25.29
CA ALA A 226 -11.05 -2.55 -26.67
C ALA A 226 -9.53 -2.50 -26.91
N ASP A 227 -8.83 -1.50 -26.36
CA ASP A 227 -7.37 -1.38 -26.41
C ASP A 227 -6.67 -2.54 -25.70
N LEU A 228 -7.17 -2.97 -24.53
CA LEU A 228 -6.67 -4.18 -23.85
C LEU A 228 -6.89 -5.44 -24.72
N LYS A 229 -8.05 -5.57 -25.36
CA LYS A 229 -8.36 -6.71 -26.22
C LYS A 229 -7.47 -6.74 -27.47
N SER A 230 -7.25 -5.60 -28.12
CA SER A 230 -6.42 -5.50 -29.33
C SER A 230 -4.94 -5.77 -29.03
N ARG A 231 -4.46 -5.36 -27.85
CA ARG A 231 -3.14 -5.70 -27.32
C ARG A 231 -2.97 -7.21 -27.06
N GLY A 232 -4.07 -7.96 -26.93
CA GLY A 232 -4.04 -9.39 -26.64
C GLY A 232 -4.10 -9.73 -25.15
N VAL A 233 -4.46 -8.78 -24.27
CA VAL A 233 -4.60 -9.05 -22.83
C VAL A 233 -5.65 -10.14 -22.59
N SER A 234 -5.25 -11.16 -21.84
CA SER A 234 -6.10 -12.30 -21.52
C SER A 234 -7.47 -11.90 -20.97
N GLU A 235 -8.50 -12.69 -21.30
CA GLU A 235 -9.88 -12.43 -20.87
C GLU A 235 -10.01 -12.37 -19.33
N LYS A 236 -9.20 -13.17 -18.63
CA LYS A 236 -9.10 -13.16 -17.18
C LYS A 236 -8.87 -11.75 -16.64
N TYR A 237 -7.85 -11.04 -17.14
CA TYR A 237 -7.54 -9.69 -16.65
C TYR A 237 -8.54 -8.65 -17.13
N ARG A 238 -9.07 -8.77 -18.35
CA ARG A 238 -10.10 -7.84 -18.87
C ARG A 238 -11.37 -7.87 -18.02
N LYS A 239 -11.80 -9.03 -17.52
CA LYS A 239 -12.96 -9.16 -16.62
C LYS A 239 -12.76 -8.51 -15.26
N LEU A 240 -11.51 -8.41 -14.77
CA LEU A 240 -11.23 -7.78 -13.49
C LEU A 240 -11.55 -6.27 -13.49
N VAL A 241 -11.49 -5.61 -14.64
CA VAL A 241 -11.85 -4.19 -14.77
C VAL A 241 -13.29 -3.93 -14.36
N SER A 242 -14.24 -4.75 -14.81
CA SER A 242 -15.64 -4.62 -14.36
C SER A 242 -15.80 -5.08 -12.91
N ALA A 243 -15.16 -6.19 -12.54
CA ALA A 243 -15.29 -6.75 -11.20
C ALA A 243 -14.78 -5.80 -10.10
N VAL A 244 -13.70 -5.04 -10.34
CA VAL A 244 -13.17 -4.10 -9.35
C VAL A 244 -14.09 -2.88 -9.16
N VAL A 245 -14.75 -2.43 -10.23
CA VAL A 245 -15.75 -1.34 -10.14
C VAL A 245 -17.00 -1.83 -9.42
N GLU A 246 -17.43 -3.06 -9.64
CA GLU A 246 -18.53 -3.68 -8.88
C GLU A 246 -18.17 -3.88 -7.41
N TYR A 247 -16.90 -4.18 -7.11
CA TYR A 247 -16.40 -4.41 -5.76
C TYR A 247 -16.18 -3.11 -4.96
N GLY A 248 -15.55 -2.10 -5.56
CA GLY A 248 -15.08 -0.89 -4.87
C GLY A 248 -15.36 0.41 -5.62
N GLY A 249 -16.29 0.40 -6.57
CA GLY A 249 -16.73 1.60 -7.28
C GLY A 249 -17.52 2.56 -6.38
N LYS A 250 -17.88 3.73 -6.93
CA LYS A 250 -18.55 4.82 -6.19
C LYS A 250 -19.92 4.44 -5.63
N ARG A 251 -20.56 3.37 -6.12
CA ARG A 251 -21.82 2.84 -5.57
C ARG A 251 -21.64 2.06 -4.27
N ILE A 252 -20.46 1.47 -4.05
CA ILE A 252 -20.15 0.66 -2.87
C ILE A 252 -19.46 1.51 -1.80
N ARG A 253 -18.53 2.38 -2.22
CA ARG A 253 -17.75 3.22 -1.30
C ARG A 253 -18.63 4.18 -0.50
N GLY A 254 -18.39 4.23 0.81
CA GLY A 254 -18.95 5.23 1.72
C GLY A 254 -18.05 6.46 1.88
N SER A 255 -16.77 6.32 1.55
CA SER A 255 -15.77 7.39 1.59
C SER A 255 -15.54 8.02 0.21
N ASP A 256 -14.86 9.16 0.18
CA ASP A 256 -14.51 9.84 -1.06
C ASP A 256 -12.99 9.84 -1.29
N LEU A 257 -12.50 8.81 -2.00
CA LEU A 257 -11.05 8.62 -2.23
C LEU A 257 -10.41 9.74 -3.08
N PHE A 258 -11.19 10.36 -3.96
CA PHE A 258 -10.70 11.31 -4.97
C PHE A 258 -11.11 12.76 -4.68
N SER A 259 -11.61 13.02 -3.46
CA SER A 259 -11.95 14.37 -3.03
C SER A 259 -10.74 15.30 -3.25
N PRO A 260 -10.92 16.48 -3.88
CA PRO A 260 -9.85 17.45 -4.03
C PRO A 260 -9.31 17.79 -2.65
N LYS A 261 -8.12 17.26 -2.30
CA LYS A 261 -7.44 17.68 -1.08
C LYS A 261 -7.10 19.16 -1.23
N ASP A 262 -7.33 19.95 -0.19
CA ASP A 262 -6.97 21.36 -0.19
C ASP A 262 -5.54 21.54 -0.71
N ALA A 263 -5.31 22.53 -1.59
CA ALA A 263 -3.98 22.81 -2.14
C ALA A 263 -2.90 23.02 -1.05
N VAL A 264 -3.32 23.38 0.17
CA VAL A 264 -2.48 23.50 1.38
C VAL A 264 -2.13 22.15 2.02
N ALA A 265 -3.03 21.16 1.95
CA ALA A 265 -2.80 19.80 2.43
C ALA A 265 -1.88 19.03 1.47
N ILE A 266 -2.10 19.24 0.18
CA ILE A 266 -1.19 18.90 -0.93
C ILE A 266 0.20 19.43 -0.56
N THR A 267 0.44 20.75 -0.53
CA THR A 267 1.78 21.33 -0.27
C THR A 267 2.45 20.89 1.05
N LYS A 268 1.71 20.60 2.12
CA LYS A 268 2.29 20.02 3.36
C LYS A 268 2.73 18.55 3.22
N GLN A 269 2.10 17.76 2.35
CA GLN A 269 2.53 16.41 2.00
C GLN A 269 3.77 16.44 1.08
N PHE A 270 3.85 17.41 0.15
CA PHE A 270 5.02 17.60 -0.74
C PHE A 270 6.30 18.01 0.01
N LEU A 271 6.19 18.61 1.20
CA LEU A 271 7.33 19.16 1.97
C LEU A 271 8.04 18.16 2.90
N LYS A 272 7.66 16.87 2.89
CA LYS A 272 8.33 15.81 3.69
C LYS A 272 9.16 14.82 2.87
N GLY A 273 9.60 15.20 1.67
CA GLY A 273 10.73 14.56 1.01
C GLY A 273 12.04 15.01 1.67
N LEU A 274 12.80 14.09 2.26
CA LEU A 274 14.16 14.35 2.71
C LEU A 274 14.96 14.89 1.51
N LYS A 275 15.32 16.18 1.56
CA LYS A 275 16.11 16.94 0.57
C LYS A 275 15.40 17.54 -0.66
N GLY A 276 14.09 17.82 -0.59
CA GLY A 276 13.47 18.74 -1.57
C GLY A 276 13.44 18.27 -3.03
N VAL A 277 13.58 16.95 -3.27
CA VAL A 277 13.28 16.33 -4.56
C VAL A 277 11.91 15.67 -4.43
N GLU A 278 10.96 16.11 -5.24
CA GLU A 278 9.60 15.56 -5.28
C GLU A 278 9.66 14.09 -5.73
N ASN A 279 9.16 13.17 -4.91
CA ASN A 279 9.03 11.77 -5.32
C ASN A 279 7.65 11.54 -5.96
N VAL A 280 7.62 11.61 -7.29
CA VAL A 280 6.39 11.39 -8.08
C VAL A 280 5.78 10.01 -7.89
N TYR A 281 6.54 9.03 -7.38
CA TYR A 281 6.12 7.64 -7.24
C TYR A 281 5.44 7.32 -5.90
N THR A 282 5.41 8.26 -4.95
CA THR A 282 4.86 8.04 -3.59
C THR A 282 3.96 9.20 -3.14
N GLN A 283 3.15 9.73 -4.05
CA GLN A 283 2.22 10.84 -3.77
C GLN A 283 0.94 10.35 -3.06
N HIS A 284 0.47 9.16 -3.43
CA HIS A 284 -0.71 8.54 -2.87
C HIS A 284 -0.54 8.30 -1.36
N GLN A 285 -1.67 8.39 -0.67
CA GLN A 285 -1.77 8.04 0.73
C GLN A 285 -3.05 7.24 0.96
N PRO A 286 -2.99 6.06 1.59
CA PRO A 286 -4.17 5.22 1.81
C PRO A 286 -5.27 5.94 2.59
N LEU A 287 -6.53 5.62 2.31
CA LEU A 287 -7.69 6.15 3.05
C LEU A 287 -7.54 5.95 4.56
N LEU A 288 -6.91 4.84 4.97
CA LEU A 288 -6.63 4.51 6.35
C LEU A 288 -5.91 5.64 7.11
N HIS A 289 -5.01 6.39 6.46
CA HIS A 289 -4.31 7.48 7.11
C HIS A 289 -5.28 8.55 7.60
N GLU A 290 -6.17 9.03 6.73
CA GLU A 290 -7.12 10.09 7.09
C GLU A 290 -8.10 9.58 8.16
N THR A 291 -8.61 8.37 8.01
CA THR A 291 -9.49 7.73 8.99
C THR A 291 -8.84 7.67 10.38
N LEU A 292 -7.58 7.24 10.47
CA LEU A 292 -6.85 7.17 11.74
C LEU A 292 -6.49 8.56 12.28
N ASP A 293 -6.09 9.49 11.43
CA ASP A 293 -5.78 10.87 11.85
C ASP A 293 -7.02 11.56 12.45
N GLN A 294 -8.18 11.42 11.80
CA GLN A 294 -9.45 11.93 12.32
C GLN A 294 -9.84 11.20 13.62
N LEU A 295 -9.61 9.89 13.73
CA LEU A 295 -9.89 9.13 14.95
C LEU A 295 -9.05 9.61 16.13
N ILE A 296 -7.74 9.74 15.92
CA ILE A 296 -6.77 10.19 16.94
C ILE A 296 -7.08 11.62 17.41
N LYS A 297 -7.59 12.46 16.50
CA LYS A 297 -8.00 13.85 16.82
C LYS A 297 -9.42 13.95 17.40
N GLY A 298 -10.14 12.83 17.57
CA GLY A 298 -11.52 12.83 18.06
C GLY A 298 -12.53 13.44 17.09
N LYS A 299 -12.21 13.47 15.79
CA LYS A 299 -13.01 14.09 14.72
C LYS A 299 -13.62 13.09 13.74
N LEU A 300 -13.34 11.79 13.92
CA LEU A 300 -13.92 10.75 13.07
C LEU A 300 -15.45 10.72 13.24
N LYS A 301 -16.18 10.92 12.13
CA LYS A 301 -17.63 11.12 12.13
C LYS A 301 -18.39 9.85 12.50
N ASP A 302 -19.31 9.97 13.44
CA ASP A 302 -20.19 8.86 13.85
C ASP A 302 -21.19 8.46 12.75
N SER A 303 -21.52 9.38 11.83
CA SER A 303 -22.37 9.08 10.67
C SER A 303 -21.72 8.14 9.64
N GLN A 304 -20.39 7.98 9.69
CA GLN A 304 -19.64 7.06 8.83
C GLN A 304 -19.06 5.89 9.62
N TYR A 305 -18.65 6.14 10.86
CA TYR A 305 -18.00 5.16 11.72
C TYR A 305 -18.64 5.11 13.12
N PRO A 306 -19.90 4.68 13.28
CA PRO A 306 -20.57 4.72 14.57
C PRO A 306 -19.90 3.79 15.61
N TYR A 307 -20.18 4.07 16.88
CA TYR A 307 -19.89 3.13 17.96
C TYR A 307 -20.92 2.00 17.98
N LEU A 308 -20.47 0.80 18.33
CA LEU A 308 -21.37 -0.31 18.62
C LEU A 308 -21.98 -0.13 20.02
N GLY A 309 -23.25 0.26 20.07
CA GLY A 309 -24.00 0.50 21.30
C GLY A 309 -24.02 1.99 21.73
N PRO A 310 -24.62 2.31 22.89
CA PRO A 310 -24.88 3.69 23.29
C PRO A 310 -23.64 4.43 23.85
N ASN A 311 -22.58 3.68 24.18
CA ASN A 311 -21.39 4.25 24.80
C ASN A 311 -20.48 4.88 23.74
N THR A 312 -20.02 6.09 24.01
CA THR A 312 -19.04 6.80 23.18
C THR A 312 -17.77 7.05 23.98
N LEU A 313 -16.63 7.07 23.28
CA LEU A 313 -15.36 7.45 23.89
C LEU A 313 -15.27 8.98 23.92
N ARG A 314 -15.04 9.55 25.11
CA ARG A 314 -14.86 11.00 25.29
C ARG A 314 -13.39 11.42 25.18
N ASP A 315 -12.50 10.56 25.66
CA ASP A 315 -11.07 10.80 25.67
C ASP A 315 -10.40 10.42 24.35
N ARG A 316 -9.19 10.93 24.12
CA ARG A 316 -8.35 10.56 23.00
C ARG A 316 -8.04 9.05 23.07
N PRO A 317 -8.33 8.25 22.02
CA PRO A 317 -7.97 6.83 22.03
C PRO A 317 -6.45 6.67 22.09
N GLN A 318 -5.99 5.84 23.03
CA GLN A 318 -4.57 5.51 23.21
C GLN A 318 -4.20 4.22 22.48
N ASP A 319 -5.02 3.18 22.64
CA ASP A 319 -4.79 1.88 22.01
C ASP A 319 -5.84 1.62 20.94
N ILE A 320 -5.40 1.47 19.70
CA ILE A 320 -6.25 1.30 18.52
C ILE A 320 -5.89 -0.01 17.84
N ILE A 321 -6.87 -0.89 17.67
CA ILE A 321 -6.76 -2.09 16.84
C ILE A 321 -7.57 -1.81 15.57
N VAL A 322 -6.94 -1.91 14.40
CA VAL A 322 -7.60 -1.79 13.10
C VAL A 322 -7.71 -3.18 12.51
N PHE A 323 -8.90 -3.56 12.07
CA PHE A 323 -9.12 -4.79 11.32
C PHE A 323 -9.79 -4.48 9.98
N ILE A 324 -9.11 -4.79 8.87
CA ILE A 324 -9.64 -4.57 7.53
C ILE A 324 -10.17 -5.89 6.96
N ILE A 325 -11.50 -5.98 6.85
CA ILE A 325 -12.19 -7.07 6.15
C ILE A 325 -11.80 -7.02 4.68
N GLY A 326 -11.48 -8.18 4.13
CA GLY A 326 -10.98 -8.28 2.75
C GLY A 326 -9.48 -8.08 2.63
N GLY A 327 -8.76 -7.65 3.69
CA GLY A 327 -7.30 -7.65 3.75
C GLY A 327 -6.69 -6.25 3.91
N ALA A 328 -5.48 -6.17 4.47
CA ALA A 328 -4.67 -4.96 4.59
C ALA A 328 -3.54 -4.93 3.55
N THR A 329 -2.80 -3.84 3.42
CA THR A 329 -1.62 -3.74 2.54
C THR A 329 -0.37 -3.35 3.33
N TYR A 330 0.82 -3.55 2.74
CA TYR A 330 2.06 -3.05 3.34
C TYR A 330 2.19 -1.51 3.29
N GLU A 331 1.49 -0.83 2.37
CA GLU A 331 1.39 0.63 2.35
C GLU A 331 0.63 1.16 3.57
N GLU A 332 -0.45 0.48 3.95
CA GLU A 332 -1.20 0.76 5.17
C GLU A 332 -0.41 0.41 6.43
N ALA A 333 0.36 -0.69 6.40
CA ALA A 333 1.26 -1.03 7.49
C ALA A 333 2.32 0.08 7.70
N LEU A 334 2.87 0.63 6.62
CA LEU A 334 3.77 1.79 6.69
C LEU A 334 3.07 3.04 7.24
N THR A 335 1.82 3.28 6.83
CA THR A 335 0.99 4.37 7.36
C THR A 335 0.84 4.25 8.88
N VAL A 336 0.49 3.06 9.38
CA VAL A 336 0.35 2.75 10.81
C VAL A 336 1.68 2.90 11.55
N TYR A 337 2.78 2.42 10.96
CA TYR A 337 4.12 2.59 11.51
C TYR A 337 4.48 4.07 11.70
N ASN A 338 4.20 4.91 10.70
CA ASN A 338 4.48 6.35 10.75
C ASN A 338 3.59 7.06 11.79
N LEU A 339 2.31 6.70 11.88
CA LEU A 339 1.40 7.26 12.88
C LEU A 339 1.84 6.92 14.32
N ASN A 340 2.25 5.67 14.57
CA ASN A 340 2.81 5.24 15.86
C ASN A 340 4.05 6.02 16.27
N ARG A 341 4.92 6.37 15.31
CA ARG A 341 6.14 7.14 15.58
C ARG A 341 5.88 8.63 15.84
N THR A 342 4.88 9.19 15.16
CA THR A 342 4.61 10.63 15.17
C THR A 342 3.62 11.04 16.26
N ASN A 343 2.80 10.11 16.76
CA ASN A 343 1.81 10.37 17.80
C ASN A 343 2.21 9.70 19.11
N SER A 344 3.00 10.41 19.93
CA SER A 344 3.30 9.95 21.28
C SER A 344 2.01 9.71 22.08
N GLY A 345 1.95 8.58 22.79
CA GLY A 345 0.78 8.17 23.56
C GLY A 345 -0.32 7.46 22.76
N VAL A 346 -0.11 7.19 21.47
CA VAL A 346 -1.02 6.35 20.66
C VAL A 346 -0.26 5.11 20.17
N ARG A 347 -0.90 3.95 20.30
CA ARG A 347 -0.42 2.66 19.80
C ARG A 347 -1.47 2.05 18.89
N ILE A 348 -1.09 1.76 17.67
CA ILE A 348 -1.96 1.26 16.62
C ILE A 348 -1.45 -0.10 16.15
N VAL A 349 -2.32 -1.09 16.13
CA VAL A 349 -2.07 -2.42 15.56
C VAL A 349 -2.97 -2.59 14.35
N LEU A 350 -2.38 -2.97 13.21
CA LEU A 350 -3.12 -3.26 11.98
C LEU A 350 -3.22 -4.77 11.79
N GLY A 351 -4.43 -5.23 11.48
CA GLY A 351 -4.71 -6.56 11.00
C GLY A 351 -5.71 -6.52 9.85
N GLY A 352 -5.86 -7.67 9.19
CA GLY A 352 -6.86 -7.90 8.17
C GLY A 352 -6.97 -9.38 7.89
N THR A 353 -7.92 -9.77 7.03
CA THR A 353 -8.09 -11.18 6.65
C THR A 353 -6.89 -11.75 5.88
N THR A 354 -6.10 -10.87 5.24
CA THR A 354 -4.85 -11.18 4.53
C THR A 354 -4.00 -9.90 4.42
N ILE A 355 -2.77 -10.02 3.93
CA ILE A 355 -2.00 -8.89 3.40
C ILE A 355 -1.98 -9.01 1.88
N HIS A 356 -2.41 -7.96 1.19
CA HIS A 356 -2.54 -7.90 -0.26
C HIS A 356 -1.31 -7.33 -0.94
N ASN A 357 -1.04 -7.88 -2.11
CA ASN A 357 -0.43 -7.19 -3.25
C ASN A 357 -1.46 -7.12 -4.37
N THR A 358 -1.13 -6.51 -5.50
CA THR A 358 -2.10 -6.35 -6.61
C THR A 358 -2.61 -7.68 -7.17
N LYS A 359 -1.83 -8.77 -7.06
CA LYS A 359 -2.19 -10.06 -7.65
C LYS A 359 -3.12 -10.89 -6.76
N ARG A 360 -3.02 -10.74 -5.44
CA ARG A 360 -3.63 -11.63 -4.43
C ARG A 360 -5.02 -11.16 -4.00
#